data_AF-A0A7W6D2X8-F1
#
_entry.id   AF-A0A7W6D2X8-F1
#
_cell.length_a   1.000
_cell.length_b   1.000
_cell.length_c   1.000
_cell.angle_alpha   90.00
_cell.angle_beta   90.00
_cell.angle_gamma   90.00
#
_symmetry.space_group_name_H-M   'P 1'
#
loop_
_entity.id
_entity.type
_entity.pdbx_description
1 polymer ?
#
loop_
_entity_poly.entity_id
_entity_poly.type
_entity_poly.pdbx_seq_one_letter_code
_entity_poly.pdbx_strand_id
1 'polypeptide(L)' 'MKKTRRIYSELGLQLRNKHPKRRVKAKLRDDRQVAVGPNDVWAMDFVHDQLATGKKLRILTIVDTRVNAA' A
#
# COMPACT_ATOMS: atom_id res chain seq x y z
N MET A 1 -17.60 10.98 -19.66
CA MET A 1 -17.52 9.59 -20.18
C MET A 1 -16.13 9.34 -20.76
N LYS A 2 -15.50 8.18 -20.52
CA LYS A 2 -14.15 7.86 -21.05
C LYS A 2 -14.21 7.64 -22.58
N LYS A 3 -13.29 8.21 -23.36
CA LYS A 3 -13.21 8.13 -24.85
C LYS A 3 -13.48 6.73 -25.40
N THR A 4 -12.89 5.70 -24.77
CA THR A 4 -13.05 4.29 -25.17
C THR A 4 -14.50 3.82 -25.14
N ARG A 5 -15.31 4.25 -24.16
CA ARG A 5 -16.73 3.86 -24.10
C ARG A 5 -17.53 4.45 -25.25
N ARG A 6 -17.20 5.66 -25.70
CA ARG A 6 -17.89 6.33 -26.81
C ARG A 6 -17.67 5.59 -28.13
N ILE A 7 -16.41 5.28 -28.43
CA ILE A 7 -16.01 4.57 -29.65
C ILE A 7 -16.67 3.19 -29.74
N TYR A 8 -16.72 2.43 -28.64
CA TYR A 8 -17.39 1.11 -28.63
C TYR A 8 -18.91 1.22 -28.84
N SER A 9 -19.54 2.25 -28.28
CA SER A 9 -20.97 2.50 -28.47
C SER A 9 -21.30 2.92 -29.91
N GLU A 10 -20.47 3.78 -30.51
CA GLU A 10 -20.62 4.23 -31.90
C GLU A 10 -20.40 3.08 -32.90
N LEU A 11 -19.55 2.10 -32.55
CA LEU A 11 -19.24 0.94 -33.39
C LEU A 11 -20.08 -0.31 -33.11
N GLY A 12 -21.07 -0.24 -32.20
CA GLY A 12 -21.91 -1.40 -31.84
C GLY A 12 -21.17 -2.56 -31.19
N LEU A 13 -19.97 -2.30 -30.64
CA LEU A 13 -19.09 -3.33 -30.08
C LEU A 13 -19.41 -3.57 -28.61
N GLN A 14 -19.51 -4.85 -28.21
CA GLN A 14 -19.63 -5.19 -26.79
C GLN A 14 -18.36 -4.83 -26.02
N LEU A 15 -18.53 -4.07 -24.94
CA LEU A 15 -17.44 -3.75 -24.02
C LEU A 15 -17.09 -5.01 -23.22
N ARG A 16 -15.91 -5.60 -23.46
CA ARG A 16 -15.47 -6.76 -22.68
C ARG A 16 -15.33 -6.38 -21.21
N ASN A 17 -16.12 -7.01 -20.34
CA ASN A 17 -15.95 -6.89 -18.90
C ASN A 17 -14.61 -7.50 -18.50
N LYS A 18 -13.64 -6.65 -18.13
CA LYS A 18 -12.42 -7.14 -17.47
C LYS A 18 -12.82 -7.59 -16.07
N HIS A 19 -12.60 -8.87 -15.77
CA HIS A 19 -12.71 -9.34 -14.40
C HIS A 19 -11.79 -8.49 -13.50
N PRO A 20 -12.30 -8.00 -12.35
CA PRO A 20 -11.47 -7.27 -11.42
C PRO A 20 -10.26 -8.13 -11.05
N LYS A 21 -9.07 -7.54 -11.16
CA LYS A 21 -7.82 -8.21 -10.81
C LYS A 21 -7.92 -8.60 -9.33
N ARG A 22 -8.12 -9.89 -9.04
CA ARG A 22 -8.27 -10.41 -7.67
C ARG A 22 -7.01 -10.04 -6.90
N ARG A 23 -7.12 -9.16 -5.91
CA ARG A 23 -6.02 -8.89 -4.96
C ARG A 23 -5.90 -10.16 -4.13
N VAL A 24 -4.90 -10.99 -4.45
CA VAL A 24 -4.53 -12.14 -3.63
C VAL A 24 -4.26 -11.60 -2.23
N LYS A 25 -4.98 -12.10 -1.22
CA LYS A 25 -4.70 -11.74 0.18
C LYS A 25 -3.21 -12.00 0.40
N ALA A 26 -2.49 -11.03 0.97
CA ALA A 26 -1.13 -11.27 1.41
C ALA A 26 -1.13 -12.58 2.22
N LYS A 27 -0.17 -13.48 1.98
CA LYS A 27 0.00 -14.69 2.81
C LYS A 27 -0.21 -14.30 4.27
N LEU A 28 -0.88 -15.15 5.05
CA LEU A 28 -0.95 -14.99 6.51
C LEU A 28 0.48 -14.72 6.96
N ARG A 29 0.73 -13.50 7.46
CA ARG A 29 2.04 -13.20 8.04
C ARG A 29 2.04 -13.97 9.34
N ASP A 30 3.09 -14.75 9.59
CA ASP A 30 3.28 -15.33 10.92
C ASP A 30 3.18 -14.22 11.97
N ASP A 31 2.64 -14.58 13.14
CA ASP A 31 2.52 -13.65 14.25
C ASP A 31 3.86 -13.01 14.55
N ARG A 32 3.83 -11.73 14.93
CA ARG A 32 5.06 -10.97 15.21
C ARG A 32 5.84 -11.66 16.32
N GLN A 33 7.08 -12.01 16.02
CA GLN A 33 8.03 -12.49 17.04
C GLN A 33 8.44 -11.32 17.94
N VAL A 34 8.68 -11.62 19.22
CA VAL A 34 9.24 -10.65 20.18
C VAL A 34 10.74 -10.51 19.91
N ALA A 35 11.24 -9.28 19.84
CA ALA A 35 12.67 -9.01 19.70
C ALA A 35 13.44 -9.46 20.95
N VAL A 36 14.47 -10.29 20.78
CA VAL A 36 15.32 -10.81 21.88
C VAL A 36 16.62 -10.00 21.98
N GLY A 37 17.14 -9.57 20.84
CA GLY A 37 18.34 -8.75 20.70
C GLY A 37 18.10 -7.45 19.92
N PRO A 38 19.12 -6.56 19.88
CA PRO A 38 19.08 -5.38 19.02
C PRO A 38 19.04 -5.80 17.55
N ASN A 39 18.28 -5.05 16.74
CA ASN A 39 18.06 -5.33 15.32
C ASN A 39 17.26 -6.60 14.96
N ASP A 40 16.57 -7.23 15.91
CA ASP A 40 15.75 -8.42 15.62
C ASP A 40 14.42 -8.07 14.92
N VAL A 41 13.74 -7.03 15.40
CA VAL A 41 12.41 -6.65 14.90
C VAL A 41 12.31 -5.15 14.77
N TRP A 42 11.96 -4.70 13.56
CA TRP A 42 11.79 -3.28 13.24
C TRP A 42 10.32 -2.98 12.93
N ALA A 43 9.81 -1.91 13.52
CA ALA A 43 8.56 -1.29 13.10
C ALA A 43 8.87 -0.25 12.03
N MET A 44 8.23 -0.39 10.87
CA MET A 44 8.34 0.58 9.78
C MET A 44 6.96 1.07 9.38
N ASP A 45 6.84 2.38 9.19
CA ASP A 45 5.64 3.03 8.71
C ASP A 45 5.97 4.24 7.82
N PHE A 46 4.99 4.65 7.02
CA PHE A 46 5.12 5.84 6.19
C PHE A 46 4.17 6.90 6.71
N VAL A 47 4.73 8.02 7.14
CA VAL A 47 3.97 9.23 7.47
C VAL A 47 3.88 10.09 6.20
N HIS A 48 2.69 10.61 5.95
CA HIS A 48 2.41 11.50 4.84
C HIS A 48 2.10 12.88 5.37
N ASP A 49 2.72 13.89 4.77
CA ASP A 49 2.44 15.28 5.08
C ASP A 49 2.44 16.14 3.79
N GLN A 50 1.86 17.33 3.85
CA GLN A 50 1.83 18.26 2.74
C GLN A 50 2.13 19.68 3.23
N LEU A 51 3.16 20.30 2.65
CA LEU A 51 3.48 21.70 2.93
C LEU A 51 2.35 22.60 2.43
N ALA A 52 2.20 23.77 3.06
CA ALA A 52 1.26 24.81 2.60
C ALA A 52 1.46 25.22 1.13
N THR A 53 2.68 25.04 0.60
CA THR A 53 3.03 25.27 -0.82
C THR A 53 2.61 24.13 -1.75
N GLY A 54 1.93 23.10 -1.25
CA GLY A 54 1.41 21.96 -2.00
C GLY A 54 2.39 20.80 -2.20
N LYS A 55 3.67 20.95 -1.82
CA LYS A 55 4.67 19.88 -1.91
C LYS A 55 4.34 18.75 -0.93
N LYS A 56 4.18 17.54 -1.45
CA LYS A 56 3.90 16.34 -0.65
C LYS A 56 5.20 15.75 -0.12
N LEU A 57 5.23 15.45 1.17
CA LEU A 57 6.30 14.74 1.84
C LEU A 57 5.82 13.35 2.24
N ARG A 58 6.72 12.37 2.06
CA ARG A 58 6.55 11.02 2.59
C ARG A 58 7.78 10.71 3.40
N ILE A 59 7.59 10.40 4.67
CA ILE A 59 8.65 10.12 5.62
C ILE A 59 8.55 8.63 5.95
N LEU A 60 9.64 7.90 5.77
CA LEU A 60 9.77 6.54 6.26
C LEU A 60 10.29 6.61 7.70
N THR A 61 9.48 6.16 8.64
CA THR A 61 9.83 6.04 10.05
C THR A 61 10.22 4.58 10.33
N ILE A 62 11.37 4.39 10.98
CA ILE A 62 11.93 3.07 11.32
C ILE A 62 12.27 3.11 12.80
N VAL A 63 11.72 2.17 13.57
CA VAL A 63 11.93 2.05 15.01
C VAL A 63 12.38 0.63 15.34
N ASP A 64 13.47 0.50 16.10
CA ASP A 64 13.86 -0.78 16.70
C ASP A 64 12.90 -1.11 17.85
N THR A 65 12.20 -2.24 17.76
CA THR A 65 11.17 -2.64 18.73
C THR A 65 11.70 -3.50 19.87
N ARG A 66 13.02 -3.56 20.06
CA ARG A 66 13.63 -4.22 21.22
C ARG A 66 12.96 -3.74 22.51
N VAL A 67 12.31 -4.67 23.20
CA VAL A 67 11.74 -4.42 24.53
C VAL A 67 12.92 -4.25 25.48
N ASN A 68 13.16 -3.02 25.94
CA ASN A 68 14.08 -2.81 27.05
C ASN A 68 13.42 -3.41 28.29
N ALA A 69 13.94 -4.54 28.78
CA ALA A 69 13.66 -4.96 30.14
C ALA A 69 14.21 -3.85 31.06
N ALA A 70 13.29 -3.16 31.75
CA ALA A 70 13.60 -2.24 32.84
C ALA A 70 13.93 -3.04 34.11
#